data_AF-A0A8J3CUV3-F1
#
_entry.id   AF-A0A8J3CUV3-F1
#
_cell.length_a   1.000
_cell.length_b   1.000
_cell.length_c   1.000
_cell.angle_alpha   90.00
_cell.angle_beta   90.00
_cell.angle_gamma   90.00
#
_symmetry.space_group_name_H-M   'P 1'
#
loop_
_entity.id
_entity.type
_entity.pdbx_description
1 polymer ?
#
loop_
_entity_poly.entity_id
_entity_poly.type
_entity_poly.pdbx_seq_one_letter_code
_entity_poly.pdbx_strand_id
1 'polypeptide(L)'
;MLSAGLWTFAIGIKLVPAILGAVWLRAYHPIKQKVFWITAAFLSFLVLFPLFQKEVFFNFYQSFRLYQSSFEFNASIYYFLRFISSFWLDYNPIGTLGPILSILAIMGLVVFAWLKPKSMDLATAFVVTYVIYLLMQTTIHPWYIIPLFGSSLLTRMNSPLLWTYVIFLSYSAYATDPAQESTVILLVQYLPFLIFATWEFFIKPTRTITTL
;
A
#
# COMPACT_ATOMS: atom_id res chain seq x y z
N MET A 1 -3.33 8.00 22.86
CA MET A 1 -4.50 8.84 22.51
C MET A 1 -4.18 9.76 21.36
N LEU A 2 -3.11 10.58 21.44
CA LEU A 2 -2.68 11.43 20.32
C LEU A 2 -2.40 10.63 19.02
N SER A 3 -1.68 9.49 19.12
CA SER A 3 -1.40 8.63 17.96
C SER A 3 -2.66 8.09 17.27
N ALA A 4 -3.68 7.71 18.05
CA ALA A 4 -4.97 7.27 17.52
C ALA A 4 -5.68 8.41 16.77
N GLY A 5 -5.72 9.61 17.36
CA GLY A 5 -6.33 10.78 16.74
C GLY A 5 -5.66 11.19 15.43
N LEU A 6 -4.33 11.32 15.43
CA LEU A 6 -3.57 11.68 14.22
C LEU A 6 -3.75 10.65 13.10
N TRP A 7 -3.71 9.36 13.44
CA TRP A 7 -3.92 8.29 12.46
C TRP A 7 -5.35 8.32 11.90
N THR A 8 -6.37 8.49 12.75
CA THR A 8 -7.75 8.59 12.30
C THR A 8 -8.01 9.81 11.43
N PHE A 9 -7.45 10.98 11.77
CA PHE A 9 -7.58 12.16 10.89
C PHE A 9 -6.88 11.95 9.54
N ALA A 10 -5.74 11.26 9.52
CA ALA A 10 -5.10 10.89 8.26
C ALA A 10 -6.01 9.99 7.38
N ILE A 11 -6.71 9.02 8.00
CA ILE A 11 -7.73 8.20 7.32
C ILE A 11 -8.88 9.05 6.78
N GLY A 12 -9.30 10.08 7.52
CA GLY A 12 -10.34 11.02 7.10
C GLY A 12 -9.98 11.84 5.85
N ILE A 13 -8.70 12.17 5.69
CA ILE A 13 -8.21 12.94 4.53
C ILE A 13 -8.01 12.04 3.32
N LYS A 14 -7.43 10.85 3.51
CA LYS A 14 -7.26 9.82 2.48
C LYS A 14 -7.45 8.46 3.14
N LEU A 15 -8.05 7.48 2.45
CA LEU A 15 -8.27 6.16 3.03
C LEU A 15 -6.99 5.31 3.16
N VAL A 16 -5.95 5.61 2.39
CA VAL A 16 -4.71 4.81 2.32
C VAL A 16 -4.06 4.56 3.69
N PRO A 17 -3.92 5.53 4.62
CA PRO A 17 -3.39 5.29 5.97
C PRO A 17 -4.12 4.21 6.76
N ALA A 18 -5.34 3.81 6.40
CA ALA A 18 -6.06 2.71 7.06
C ALA A 18 -5.30 1.38 6.96
N ILE A 19 -4.47 1.18 5.93
CA ILE A 19 -3.63 -0.02 5.78
C ILE A 19 -2.65 -0.21 6.96
N LEU A 20 -2.27 0.89 7.64
CA LEU A 20 -1.40 0.85 8.81
C LEU A 20 -2.08 0.23 10.04
N GLY A 21 -3.40 0.00 9.99
CA GLY A 21 -4.14 -0.71 11.02
C GLY A 21 -3.54 -2.08 11.34
N ALA A 22 -3.02 -2.77 10.32
CA ALA A 22 -2.29 -4.03 10.47
C ALA A 22 -1.08 -3.88 11.41
N VAL A 23 -0.30 -2.82 11.24
CA VAL A 23 0.89 -2.56 12.08
C VAL A 23 0.48 -2.22 13.51
N TRP A 24 -0.62 -1.50 13.68
CA TRP A 24 -1.13 -1.12 15.00
C TRP A 24 -1.63 -2.30 15.83
N LEU A 25 -2.06 -3.43 15.24
CA LEU A 25 -2.66 -4.57 15.97
C LEU A 25 -1.81 -5.08 17.14
N ARG A 26 -0.49 -4.97 17.04
CA ARG A 26 0.47 -5.47 18.05
C ARG A 26 1.54 -4.44 18.40
N ALA A 27 1.22 -3.15 18.26
CA ALA A 27 2.18 -2.07 18.51
C ALA A 27 2.32 -1.74 20.01
N TYR A 28 1.31 -2.01 20.83
CA TYR A 28 1.27 -1.59 22.22
C TYR A 28 0.99 -2.74 23.21
N HIS A 29 1.31 -2.50 24.49
CA HIS A 29 0.86 -3.36 25.59
C HIS A 29 -0.69 -3.50 25.58
N PRO A 30 -1.27 -4.67 25.90
CA PRO A 30 -2.71 -4.94 25.69
C PRO A 30 -3.69 -3.88 26.21
N ILE A 31 -3.41 -3.28 27.37
CA ILE A 31 -4.25 -2.20 27.92
C ILE A 31 -4.20 -0.95 27.03
N LYS A 32 -3.00 -0.49 26.66
CA LYS A 32 -2.80 0.66 25.77
C LYS A 32 -3.35 0.38 24.37
N GLN A 33 -3.29 -0.87 23.93
CA GLN A 33 -3.85 -1.33 22.66
C GLN A 33 -5.37 -1.20 22.63
N LYS A 34 -6.06 -1.60 23.70
CA LYS A 34 -7.52 -1.43 23.83
C LYS A 34 -7.92 0.04 23.79
N VAL A 35 -7.25 0.89 24.58
CA VAL A 35 -7.52 2.34 24.60
C VAL A 35 -7.29 2.97 23.21
N PHE A 36 -6.20 2.58 22.53
CA PHE A 36 -5.91 3.03 21.17
C PHE A 36 -7.05 2.69 20.20
N TRP A 37 -7.48 1.43 20.14
CA TRP A 37 -8.53 1.00 19.22
C TRP A 37 -9.91 1.59 19.52
N ILE A 38 -10.28 1.72 20.81
CA ILE A 38 -11.54 2.38 21.19
C ILE A 38 -11.52 3.85 20.76
N THR A 39 -10.41 4.55 21.00
CA THR A 39 -10.27 5.96 20.60
C THR A 39 -10.29 6.10 19.08
N ALA A 40 -9.55 5.24 18.36
CA ALA A 40 -9.50 5.24 16.90
C ALA A 40 -10.88 4.96 16.30
N ALA A 41 -11.61 3.95 16.80
CA ALA A 41 -12.95 3.61 16.34
C ALA A 41 -13.95 4.74 16.57
N PHE A 42 -13.94 5.36 17.76
CA PHE A 42 -14.80 6.50 18.08
C PHE A 42 -14.52 7.69 17.16
N LEU A 43 -13.25 8.07 17.00
CA LEU A 43 -12.89 9.19 16.13
C LEU A 43 -13.17 8.88 14.65
N SER A 44 -12.98 7.63 14.21
CA SER A 44 -13.26 7.22 12.82
C SER A 44 -14.74 7.29 12.55
N PHE A 45 -15.59 6.92 13.51
CA PHE A 45 -17.03 7.11 13.43
C PHE A 45 -17.39 8.59 13.24
N LEU A 46 -16.78 9.50 14.01
CA LEU A 46 -17.04 10.94 13.88
C LEU A 46 -16.58 11.50 12.53
N VAL A 47 -15.36 11.16 12.10
CA VAL A 47 -14.76 11.66 10.86
C VAL A 47 -15.50 11.12 9.62
N LEU A 48 -15.91 9.86 9.65
CA LEU A 48 -16.63 9.20 8.55
C LEU A 48 -18.15 9.32 8.70
N PHE A 49 -18.65 10.06 9.70
CA PHE A 49 -20.08 10.24 9.94
C PHE A 49 -20.86 10.70 8.69
N PRO A 50 -20.34 11.63 7.85
CA PRO A 50 -21.04 12.03 6.62
C PRO A 50 -21.29 10.88 5.63
N LEU A 51 -20.46 9.83 5.64
CA LEU A 51 -20.64 8.66 4.77
C LEU A 51 -21.86 7.79 5.16
N PHE A 52 -22.47 7.99 6.33
CA PHE A 52 -23.70 7.27 6.70
C PHE A 52 -24.94 7.80 5.97
N GLN A 53 -24.85 8.96 5.32
CA GLN A 53 -25.90 9.43 4.43
C GLN A 53 -25.94 8.57 3.17
N LYS A 54 -27.13 8.05 2.82
CA LYS A 54 -27.32 7.08 1.73
C LYS A 54 -26.74 7.54 0.39
N GLU A 55 -27.01 8.78 0.01
CA GLU A 55 -26.52 9.34 -1.27
C GLU A 55 -25.00 9.48 -1.29
N VAL A 56 -24.42 9.99 -0.18
CA VAL A 56 -22.97 10.14 -0.04
C VAL A 56 -22.28 8.78 -0.08
N PHE A 57 -22.80 7.79 0.63
CA PHE A 57 -22.29 6.41 0.60
C PHE A 57 -22.29 5.84 -0.82
N PHE A 58 -23.41 6.00 -1.54
CA PHE A 58 -23.55 5.43 -2.87
C PHE A 58 -22.57 6.08 -3.86
N ASN A 59 -22.46 7.41 -3.84
CA ASN A 59 -21.50 8.14 -4.68
C ASN A 59 -20.05 7.77 -4.37
N PHE A 60 -19.72 7.63 -3.07
CA PHE A 60 -18.42 7.16 -2.61
C PHE A 60 -18.13 5.75 -3.13
N TYR A 61 -19.07 4.81 -2.93
CA TYR A 61 -18.90 3.41 -3.33
C TYR A 61 -18.77 3.26 -4.85
N GLN A 62 -19.56 4.00 -5.63
CA GLN A 62 -19.45 4.05 -7.09
C GLN A 62 -18.06 4.52 -7.52
N SER A 63 -17.56 5.61 -6.93
CA SER A 63 -16.23 6.14 -7.22
C SER A 63 -15.14 5.14 -6.83
N PHE A 64 -15.22 4.59 -5.62
CA PHE A 64 -14.28 3.58 -5.12
C PHE A 64 -14.23 2.35 -6.03
N ARG A 65 -15.38 1.83 -6.43
CA ARG A 65 -15.47 0.69 -7.35
C ARG A 65 -14.91 1.02 -8.73
N LEU A 66 -15.23 2.19 -9.27
CA LEU A 66 -14.70 2.66 -10.55
C LEU A 66 -13.15 2.66 -10.54
N TYR A 67 -12.53 3.17 -9.48
CA TYR A 67 -11.08 3.17 -9.31
C TYR A 67 -10.49 1.76 -9.31
N GLN A 68 -11.12 0.82 -8.61
CA GLN A 68 -10.64 -0.57 -8.52
C GLN A 68 -10.87 -1.39 -9.80
N SER A 69 -11.90 -1.06 -10.59
CA SER A 69 -12.35 -1.89 -11.71
C SER A 69 -12.02 -1.35 -13.09
N SER A 70 -11.42 -0.15 -13.18
CA SER A 70 -11.28 0.54 -14.48
C SER A 70 -9.92 1.17 -14.71
N PHE A 71 -9.15 1.43 -13.65
CA PHE A 71 -7.85 2.08 -13.78
C PHE A 71 -6.71 1.08 -13.63
N GLU A 72 -5.86 1.07 -14.65
CA GLU A 72 -4.59 0.39 -14.68
C GLU A 72 -3.50 1.38 -15.09
N PHE A 73 -2.44 1.44 -14.30
CA PHE A 73 -1.28 2.27 -14.61
C PHE A 73 -0.10 1.81 -13.77
N ASN A 74 1.03 1.49 -14.40
CA ASN A 74 2.25 1.07 -13.74
C ASN A 74 2.00 -0.04 -12.71
N ALA A 75 1.17 -1.02 -13.08
CA ALA A 75 0.78 -2.07 -12.16
C ALA A 75 1.85 -3.16 -12.09
N SER A 76 2.06 -3.72 -10.90
CA SER A 76 3.06 -4.77 -10.70
C SER A 76 2.45 -6.17 -10.85
N ILE A 77 1.95 -6.75 -9.76
CA ILE A 77 1.39 -8.10 -9.73
C ILE A 77 0.15 -8.20 -10.63
N TYR A 78 -0.64 -7.13 -10.70
CA TYR A 78 -1.79 -7.08 -11.61
C TYR A 78 -1.38 -7.31 -13.08
N TYR A 79 -0.33 -6.67 -13.59
CA TYR A 79 0.11 -6.87 -14.97
C TYR A 79 0.66 -8.27 -15.22
N PHE A 80 1.36 -8.84 -14.25
CA PHE A 80 1.81 -10.22 -14.34
C PHE A 80 0.63 -11.21 -14.40
N LEU A 81 -0.37 -11.04 -13.53
CA LEU A 81 -1.57 -11.87 -13.52
C LEU A 81 -2.45 -11.65 -14.76
N ARG A 82 -2.55 -10.41 -15.26
CA ARG A 82 -3.22 -10.09 -16.53
C ARG A 82 -2.57 -10.82 -17.70
N PHE A 83 -1.24 -10.80 -17.75
CA PHE A 83 -0.48 -11.56 -18.76
C PHE A 83 -0.80 -13.06 -18.68
N ILE A 84 -0.79 -13.67 -17.49
CA ILE A 84 -1.17 -15.09 -17.33
C ILE A 84 -2.63 -15.33 -17.76
N SER A 85 -3.55 -14.43 -17.41
CA SER A 85 -4.96 -14.60 -17.78
C SER A 85 -5.21 -14.49 -19.28
N SER A 86 -4.34 -13.79 -20.02
CA SER A 86 -4.48 -13.63 -21.47
C SER A 86 -4.33 -14.94 -22.26
N PHE A 87 -3.81 -16.01 -21.64
CA PHE A 87 -3.81 -17.35 -22.24
C PHE A 87 -5.21 -17.98 -22.32
N TRP A 88 -6.17 -17.49 -21.54
CA TRP A 88 -7.50 -18.08 -21.41
C TRP A 88 -8.66 -17.07 -21.54
N LEU A 89 -8.36 -15.77 -21.46
CA LEU A 89 -9.34 -14.68 -21.55
C LEU A 89 -8.96 -13.72 -22.68
N ASP A 90 -9.93 -13.40 -23.54
CA ASP A 90 -9.78 -12.44 -24.64
C ASP A 90 -10.08 -10.98 -24.22
N TYR A 91 -10.30 -10.73 -22.92
CA TYR A 91 -10.65 -9.42 -22.40
C TYR A 91 -9.81 -9.04 -21.17
N ASN A 92 -9.78 -7.75 -20.85
CA ASN A 92 -9.08 -7.25 -19.68
C ASN A 92 -9.82 -7.66 -18.37
N PRO A 93 -9.21 -8.46 -17.48
CA PRO A 93 -9.84 -8.97 -16.26
C PRO A 93 -9.93 -7.93 -15.12
N ILE A 94 -9.63 -6.65 -15.36
CA ILE A 94 -9.56 -5.60 -14.32
C ILE A 94 -10.80 -5.55 -13.41
N GLY A 95 -11.99 -5.75 -13.97
CA GLY A 95 -13.25 -5.70 -13.21
C GLY A 95 -13.40 -6.80 -12.16
N THR A 96 -12.65 -7.91 -12.28
CA THR A 96 -12.63 -9.01 -11.31
C THR A 96 -11.31 -9.06 -10.56
N LEU A 97 -10.19 -8.97 -11.27
CA LEU A 97 -8.85 -9.11 -10.71
C LEU A 97 -8.45 -7.93 -9.81
N GLY A 98 -8.87 -6.70 -10.13
CA GLY A 98 -8.60 -5.52 -9.30
C GLY A 98 -9.20 -5.61 -7.89
N PRO A 99 -10.52 -5.90 -7.75
CA PRO A 99 -11.14 -6.15 -6.45
C PRO A 99 -10.52 -7.35 -5.71
N ILE A 100 -10.20 -8.45 -6.40
CA ILE A 100 -9.54 -9.61 -5.80
C ILE A 100 -8.18 -9.22 -5.21
N LEU A 101 -7.36 -8.47 -5.95
CA LEU A 101 -6.07 -8.00 -5.46
C LEU A 101 -6.21 -7.09 -4.24
N SER A 102 -7.25 -6.25 -4.17
CA SER A 102 -7.52 -5.42 -2.99
C SER A 102 -7.83 -6.27 -1.76
N ILE A 103 -8.59 -7.36 -1.92
CA ILE A 103 -8.86 -8.32 -0.84
C ILE A 103 -7.57 -9.04 -0.43
N LEU A 104 -6.79 -9.52 -1.40
CA LEU A 104 -5.51 -10.18 -1.15
C LEU A 104 -4.50 -9.25 -0.46
N ALA A 105 -4.52 -7.94 -0.78
CA ALA A 105 -3.73 -6.94 -0.07
C ALA A 105 -4.09 -6.90 1.41
N ILE A 106 -5.37 -6.78 1.75
CA ILE A 106 -5.83 -6.74 3.15
C ILE A 106 -5.44 -8.04 3.87
N MET A 107 -5.66 -9.20 3.24
CA MET A 107 -5.27 -10.49 3.82
C MET A 107 -3.76 -10.57 4.04
N GLY A 108 -2.96 -10.16 3.06
CA GLY A 108 -1.50 -10.11 3.16
C GLY A 108 -1.01 -9.20 4.28
N LEU A 109 -1.65 -8.04 4.47
CA LEU A 109 -1.35 -7.12 5.57
C LEU A 109 -1.66 -7.71 6.94
N VAL A 110 -2.81 -8.40 7.08
CA VAL A 110 -3.15 -9.11 8.31
C VAL A 110 -2.14 -10.21 8.59
N VAL A 111 -1.84 -11.06 7.61
CA VAL A 111 -0.83 -12.13 7.73
C VAL A 111 0.52 -11.54 8.15
N PHE A 112 0.98 -10.47 7.50
CA PHE A 112 2.19 -9.75 7.86
C PHE A 112 2.16 -9.28 9.33
N ALA A 113 1.07 -8.68 9.78
CA ALA A 113 0.94 -8.23 11.18
C ALA A 113 1.08 -9.36 12.21
N TRP A 114 0.64 -10.57 11.86
CA TRP A 114 0.77 -11.75 12.73
C TRP A 114 2.17 -12.35 12.70
N LEU A 115 2.78 -12.44 11.51
CA LEU A 115 4.08 -13.10 11.29
C LEU A 115 5.28 -12.19 11.55
N LYS A 116 5.12 -10.87 11.56
CA LYS A 116 6.25 -9.95 11.73
C LYS A 116 7.00 -10.23 13.05
N PRO A 117 8.35 -10.19 13.04
CA PRO A 117 9.13 -10.33 14.27
C PRO A 117 8.78 -9.24 15.29
N LYS A 118 8.77 -9.59 16.59
CA LYS A 118 8.59 -8.59 17.66
C LYS A 118 9.72 -7.56 17.72
N SER A 119 10.90 -7.92 17.22
CA SER A 119 12.08 -7.06 17.13
C SER A 119 12.03 -6.05 15.98
N MET A 120 11.12 -6.22 15.01
CA MET A 120 10.96 -5.30 13.89
C MET A 120 10.45 -3.95 14.41
N ASP A 121 11.18 -2.88 14.10
CA ASP A 121 10.78 -1.53 14.47
C ASP A 121 9.54 -1.07 13.69
N LEU A 122 8.87 -0.05 14.23
CA LEU A 122 7.59 0.43 13.69
C LEU A 122 7.74 1.03 12.28
N ALA A 123 8.84 1.74 12.01
CA ALA A 123 9.06 2.38 10.72
C ALA A 123 9.30 1.33 9.62
N THR A 124 10.11 0.30 9.90
CA THR A 124 10.29 -0.85 9.01
C THR A 124 8.96 -1.57 8.77
N ALA A 125 8.13 -1.74 9.80
CA ALA A 125 6.80 -2.33 9.63
C ALA A 125 5.87 -1.47 8.73
N PHE A 126 5.96 -0.13 8.81
CA PHE A 126 5.24 0.77 7.90
C PHE A 126 5.75 0.65 6.46
N VAL A 127 7.06 0.62 6.25
CA VAL A 127 7.67 0.43 4.92
C VAL A 127 7.17 -0.87 4.28
N VAL A 128 7.27 -2.00 4.98
CA VAL A 128 6.84 -3.31 4.44
C VAL A 128 5.33 -3.32 4.16
N THR A 129 4.52 -2.71 5.04
CA THR A 129 3.08 -2.56 4.83
C THR A 129 2.76 -1.78 3.55
N TYR A 130 3.43 -0.66 3.32
CA TYR A 130 3.25 0.13 2.10
C TYR A 130 3.72 -0.62 0.85
N VAL A 131 4.83 -1.36 0.92
CA VAL A 131 5.31 -2.18 -0.20
C VAL A 131 4.29 -3.27 -0.57
N ILE A 132 3.78 -4.02 0.41
CA ILE A 132 2.75 -5.05 0.18
C ILE A 132 1.51 -4.42 -0.45
N TYR A 133 1.05 -3.29 0.10
CA TYR A 133 -0.12 -2.59 -0.42
C TYR A 133 0.07 -2.13 -1.88
N LEU A 134 1.17 -1.45 -2.18
CA LEU A 134 1.46 -0.92 -3.51
C LEU A 134 1.63 -2.04 -4.53
N LEU A 135 2.33 -3.13 -4.20
CA LEU A 135 2.49 -4.27 -5.11
C LEU A 135 1.16 -4.95 -5.51
N MET A 136 0.10 -4.75 -4.72
CA MET A 136 -1.23 -5.28 -5.00
C MET A 136 -2.16 -4.26 -5.67
N GLN A 137 -1.72 -3.02 -5.92
CA GLN A 137 -2.56 -2.03 -6.62
C GLN A 137 -2.51 -2.21 -8.14
N THR A 138 -3.63 -1.91 -8.81
CA THR A 138 -3.71 -1.86 -10.27
C THR A 138 -3.18 -0.54 -10.84
N THR A 139 -3.08 0.50 -10.02
CA THR A 139 -2.65 1.85 -10.40
C THR A 139 -1.63 2.37 -9.40
N ILE A 140 -0.41 2.68 -9.87
CA ILE A 140 0.67 3.24 -9.05
C ILE A 140 1.28 4.46 -9.75
N HIS A 141 0.76 5.64 -9.42
CA HIS A 141 1.41 6.87 -9.85
C HIS A 141 2.64 7.17 -8.98
N PRO A 142 3.67 7.85 -9.53
CA PRO A 142 4.86 8.27 -8.78
C PRO A 142 4.56 8.93 -7.43
N TRP A 143 3.50 9.74 -7.32
CA TRP A 143 3.14 10.39 -6.04
C TRP A 143 2.56 9.43 -4.98
N TYR A 144 2.14 8.21 -5.34
CA TYR A 144 1.69 7.21 -4.36
C TYR A 144 2.84 6.67 -3.50
N ILE A 145 4.09 6.80 -3.95
CA ILE A 145 5.27 6.32 -3.22
C ILE A 145 5.72 7.28 -2.11
N ILE A 146 5.20 8.51 -2.05
CA ILE A 146 5.67 9.54 -1.10
C ILE A 146 5.64 9.06 0.37
N PRO A 147 4.57 8.41 0.88
CA PRO A 147 4.57 7.88 2.24
C PRO A 147 5.60 6.75 2.45
N LEU A 148 5.84 5.94 1.42
CA LEU A 148 6.85 4.89 1.44
C LEU A 148 8.26 5.51 1.49
N PHE A 149 8.53 6.53 0.68
CA PHE A 149 9.77 7.31 0.75
C PHE A 149 9.98 7.90 2.14
N GLY A 150 9.01 8.66 2.67
CA GLY A 150 9.13 9.32 3.97
C GLY A 150 9.34 8.33 5.13
N SER A 151 8.65 7.20 5.13
CA SER A 151 8.85 6.15 6.14
C SER A 151 10.19 5.45 6.00
N SER A 152 10.69 5.24 4.78
CA SER A 152 11.99 4.58 4.55
C SER A 152 13.17 5.37 5.09
N LEU A 153 13.10 6.70 5.13
CA LEU A 153 14.14 7.56 5.73
C LEU A 153 14.34 7.33 7.23
N LEU A 154 13.33 6.77 7.92
CA LEU A 154 13.40 6.41 9.33
C LEU A 154 13.93 4.98 9.53
N THR A 155 14.26 4.29 8.46
CA THR A 155 14.73 2.90 8.46
C THR A 155 16.12 2.80 7.83
N ARG A 156 16.69 1.60 7.86
CA ARG A 156 17.91 1.28 7.11
C ARG A 156 17.63 0.64 5.74
N MET A 157 16.35 0.59 5.32
CA MET A 157 15.93 0.02 4.03
C MET A 157 16.08 1.08 2.93
N ASN A 158 16.96 0.81 1.97
CA ASN A 158 17.25 1.70 0.84
C ASN A 158 16.50 1.28 -0.43
N SER A 159 15.98 0.05 -0.48
CA SER A 159 15.15 -0.43 -1.58
C SER A 159 13.97 0.49 -1.92
N PRO A 160 13.24 1.12 -0.97
CA PRO A 160 12.19 2.06 -1.33
C PRO A 160 12.71 3.37 -1.93
N LEU A 161 13.94 3.78 -1.59
CA LEU A 161 14.59 4.95 -2.18
C LEU A 161 14.90 4.70 -3.66
N LEU A 162 15.41 3.51 -3.98
CA LEU A 162 15.63 3.08 -5.37
C LEU A 162 14.32 3.14 -6.16
N TRP A 163 13.23 2.59 -5.61
CA TRP A 163 11.94 2.59 -6.30
C TRP A 163 11.42 4.01 -6.53
N THR A 164 11.60 4.91 -5.55
CA THR A 164 11.23 6.33 -5.67
C THR A 164 11.98 7.02 -6.80
N TYR A 165 13.25 6.65 -7.04
CA TYR A 165 14.04 7.22 -8.12
C TYR A 165 13.54 6.77 -9.51
N VAL A 166 13.27 5.47 -9.67
CA VAL A 166 12.91 4.89 -10.98
C VAL A 166 11.43 5.04 -11.34
N ILE A 167 10.53 5.21 -10.37
CA ILE A 167 9.08 5.20 -10.63
C ILE A 167 8.61 6.34 -11.53
N PHE A 168 9.31 7.48 -11.54
CA PHE A 168 8.99 8.62 -12.42
C PHE A 168 9.07 8.28 -13.91
N LEU A 169 9.84 7.24 -14.28
CA LEU A 169 9.93 6.77 -15.66
C LEU A 169 8.58 6.29 -16.20
N SER A 170 7.62 5.92 -15.34
CA SER A 170 6.26 5.55 -15.73
C SER A 170 5.51 6.64 -16.50
N TYR A 171 5.83 7.92 -16.30
CA TYR A 171 5.20 9.01 -17.06
C TYR A 171 5.60 9.08 -18.53
N SER A 172 6.64 8.34 -18.94
CA SER A 172 6.91 8.15 -20.36
C SER A 172 5.70 7.60 -21.12
N ALA A 173 4.77 6.91 -20.44
CA ALA A 173 3.54 6.42 -21.05
C ALA A 173 2.65 7.54 -21.62
N TYR A 174 2.73 8.75 -21.07
CA TYR A 174 1.98 9.92 -21.54
C TYR A 174 2.64 10.61 -22.76
N ALA A 175 3.75 10.07 -23.28
CA ALA A 175 4.36 10.58 -24.51
C ALA A 175 3.54 10.22 -25.76
N THR A 176 2.60 9.28 -25.66
CA THR A 176 1.70 8.88 -26.74
C THR A 176 0.23 9.11 -26.36
N ASP A 177 -0.62 9.26 -27.36
CA ASP A 177 -2.08 9.28 -27.21
C ASP A 177 -2.69 8.17 -28.11
N PRO A 178 -3.30 7.11 -27.54
CA PRO A 178 -3.52 6.88 -26.11
C PRO A 178 -2.21 6.59 -25.35
N ALA A 179 -2.25 6.75 -24.03
CA ALA A 179 -1.11 6.47 -23.17
C ALA A 179 -0.72 4.97 -23.28
N GLN A 180 0.56 4.70 -23.54
CA GLN A 180 1.07 3.34 -23.71
C GLN A 180 2.30 3.10 -22.84
N GLU A 181 2.22 2.11 -21.97
CA GLU A 181 3.32 1.75 -21.07
C GLU A 181 4.33 0.82 -21.75
N SER A 182 5.61 1.12 -21.58
CA SER A 182 6.69 0.27 -22.06
C SER A 182 6.98 -0.86 -21.06
N THR A 183 6.91 -2.11 -21.52
CA THR A 183 7.30 -3.29 -20.72
C THR A 183 8.74 -3.18 -20.22
N VAL A 184 9.65 -2.61 -21.02
CA VAL A 184 11.06 -2.41 -20.61
C VAL A 184 11.13 -1.45 -19.41
N ILE A 185 10.36 -0.37 -19.44
CA ILE A 185 10.31 0.62 -18.36
C ILE A 185 9.68 0.02 -17.09
N LEU A 186 8.67 -0.83 -17.22
CA LEU A 186 8.10 -1.59 -16.10
C LEU A 186 9.17 -2.53 -15.49
N LEU A 187 9.90 -3.28 -16.30
CA LEU A 187 10.94 -4.18 -15.82
C LEU A 187 12.08 -3.43 -15.12
N VAL A 188 12.50 -2.28 -15.65
CA VAL A 188 13.52 -1.40 -15.02
C VAL A 188 13.05 -0.85 -13.68
N GLN A 189 11.75 -0.61 -13.50
CA GLN A 189 11.21 -0.15 -12.22
C GLN A 189 11.13 -1.29 -11.19
N TYR A 190 10.58 -2.43 -11.59
CA TYR A 190 10.22 -3.50 -10.65
C TYR A 190 11.33 -4.49 -10.37
N LEU A 191 12.12 -4.91 -11.35
CA LEU A 191 13.15 -5.95 -11.12
C LEU A 191 14.24 -5.47 -10.15
N PRO A 192 14.89 -4.30 -10.34
CA PRO A 192 15.91 -3.84 -9.40
C PRO A 192 15.36 -3.64 -7.99
N PHE A 193 14.14 -3.09 -7.89
CA PHE A 193 13.46 -2.92 -6.61
C PHE A 193 13.22 -4.25 -5.90
N LEU A 194 12.60 -5.23 -6.57
CA LEU A 194 12.28 -6.53 -5.97
C LEU A 194 13.55 -7.31 -5.56
N ILE A 195 14.59 -7.31 -6.40
CA ILE A 195 15.88 -7.94 -6.08
C ILE A 195 16.51 -7.26 -4.85
N PHE A 196 16.53 -5.94 -4.82
CA PHE A 196 17.16 -5.23 -3.72
C PHE A 196 16.36 -5.35 -2.42
N ALA A 197 15.03 -5.26 -2.48
CA ALA A 197 14.14 -5.41 -1.34
C ALA A 197 14.22 -6.81 -0.72
N THR A 198 14.27 -7.87 -1.55
CA THR A 198 14.44 -9.24 -1.06
C THR A 198 15.81 -9.45 -0.41
N TRP A 199 16.88 -8.92 -1.00
CA TRP A 199 18.21 -8.94 -0.40
C TRP A 199 18.26 -8.21 0.96
N GLU A 200 17.69 -7.00 1.05
CA GLU A 200 17.64 -6.25 2.30
C GLU A 200 16.84 -6.97 3.39
N PHE A 201 15.75 -7.63 3.02
CA PHE A 201 14.87 -8.29 4.00
C PHE A 201 15.43 -9.61 4.53
N PHE A 202 16.10 -10.40 3.68
CA PHE A 202 16.57 -11.75 4.06
C PHE A 202 18.05 -11.81 4.45
N ILE A 203 18.91 -10.93 3.93
CA ILE A 203 20.37 -11.08 4.03
C ILE A 203 21.01 -10.01 4.94
N LYS A 204 20.42 -8.81 5.05
CA LYS A 204 20.87 -7.79 6.00
C LYS A 204 20.12 -7.93 7.32
N PRO A 205 20.74 -8.41 8.42
CA PRO A 205 20.10 -8.32 9.72
C PRO A 205 19.93 -6.84 10.09
N THR A 206 18.68 -6.40 10.21
CA THR A 206 18.31 -5.12 10.80
C THR A 206 18.76 -5.13 12.26
N ARG A 207 20.01 -4.71 12.49
CA ARG A 207 20.54 -4.50 13.85
C ARG A 207 19.66 -3.44 14.53
N THR A 208 19.12 -3.83 15.67
CA THR A 208 18.37 -2.97 16.59
C THR A 208 19.14 -1.68 16.80
N ILE A 209 18.48 -0.54 16.63
CA ILE A 209 19.02 0.73 17.12
C ILE A 209 19.06 0.60 18.64
N THR A 210 20.22 0.27 19.20
CA THR A 210 20.51 0.54 20.60
C THR A 210 20.51 2.05 20.74
N THR A 211 19.39 2.59 21.23
CA THR A 211 19.33 3.95 21.74
C THR A 211 20.37 4.06 22.85
N LEU A 212 21.37 4.94 22.64
CA LEU A 212 22.28 5.42 23.66
C LEU A 212 21.52 6.22 24.72
#